data_AF-A0A7V5ATQ5-F1
#
_entry.id   AF-A0A7V5ATQ5-F1
#
_cell.length_a   1.000
_cell.length_b   1.000
_cell.length_c   1.000
_cell.angle_alpha   90.00
_cell.angle_beta   90.00
_cell.angle_gamma   90.00
#
_symmetry.space_group_name_H-M   'P 1'
#
loop_
_entity.id
_entity.type
_entity.pdbx_description
1 polymer ?
#
loop_
_entity_poly.entity_id
_entity_poly.type
_entity_poly.pdbx_seq_one_letter_code
_entity_poly.pdbx_strand_id
1 'polypeptide(L)'
;MVRKNIIALVTLLLLTPTARPQGKDELKQLSSGIPKLASLSKKIEALEDEYAAVIERLNKTPRTSPDYKPLYERYQTITTEMNNLSNELRSLRAECMNSVKTLAALGSEEAIDGILKALYSGGKTPDLQVEEAALNALASTGSKEAINYLIGRLSTEKSESILIAICEVMRRRKEKSAADTLIGLLSDKNFDVVTAAAKALSQIRSKKAIEPMIETLGRAEKENKPAARGILIALQNMTGEYTLSSALDFHNWWNSKGKDSYKEEETPLSRSDAKLSGKLETVLYGSITSKRVIFICDVSGSMIARGRVPDTNKDEGKQPTTGDGLKPHLKLRNWERVA
;
A
#
# COMPACT_ATOMS: atom_id res chain seq x y z
N MET A 1 38.85 23.12 32.93
CA MET A 1 39.14 23.78 31.63
C MET A 1 39.28 22.80 30.45
N VAL A 2 39.55 21.50 30.66
CA VAL A 2 39.84 20.53 29.58
C VAL A 2 38.58 19.94 28.89
N ARG A 3 37.40 19.93 29.53
CA ARG A 3 36.17 19.35 28.94
C ARG A 3 35.46 20.23 27.90
N LYS A 4 35.70 21.55 27.88
CA LYS A 4 35.12 22.44 26.84
C LYS A 4 35.86 22.37 25.50
N ASN A 5 37.13 21.96 25.49
CA ASN A 5 37.91 21.84 24.25
C ASN A 5 37.66 20.53 23.50
N ILE A 6 37.21 19.46 24.16
CA ILE A 6 36.86 18.20 23.48
C ILE A 6 35.54 18.32 22.72
N ILE A 7 34.56 19.05 23.28
CA ILE A 7 33.30 19.30 22.57
C ILE A 7 33.56 20.18 21.34
N ALA A 8 34.37 21.23 21.46
CA ALA A 8 34.75 22.06 20.31
C ALA A 8 35.53 21.27 19.22
N LEU A 9 36.41 20.34 19.59
CA LEU A 9 37.11 19.49 18.61
C LEU A 9 36.19 18.46 17.92
N VAL A 10 35.19 17.92 18.63
CA VAL A 10 34.20 16.99 18.03
C VAL A 10 33.21 17.74 17.13
N THR A 11 32.88 19.00 17.43
CA THR A 11 32.05 19.82 16.53
C THR A 11 32.82 20.33 15.31
N LEU A 12 34.13 20.56 15.42
CA LEU A 12 34.97 20.97 14.27
C LEU A 12 35.30 19.80 13.31
N LEU A 13 35.23 18.56 13.78
CA LEU A 13 35.38 17.35 12.96
C LEU A 13 34.12 16.96 12.18
N LEU A 14 32.98 17.62 12.41
CA LEU A 14 31.73 17.43 11.63
C LEU A 14 31.63 18.37 10.42
N LEU A 15 32.64 19.21 10.20
CA LEU A 15 32.81 20.02 8.99
C LEU A 15 34.11 19.63 8.27
N THR A 16 34.33 18.33 8.07
CA THR A 16 35.42 17.88 7.21
C THR A 16 35.10 18.22 5.74
N PRO A 17 36.02 18.87 5.00
CA PRO A 17 35.87 19.14 3.56
C PRO A 17 35.69 17.87 2.70
N THR A 18 35.85 16.68 3.27
CA THR A 18 35.72 15.37 2.62
C THR A 18 34.27 14.87 2.47
N ALA A 19 33.34 15.36 3.29
CA ALA A 19 31.93 14.95 3.23
C ALA A 19 31.12 15.66 2.12
N ARG A 20 31.61 16.79 1.62
CA ARG A 20 31.02 17.58 0.51
C ARG A 20 31.33 17.10 -0.92
N PRO A 21 32.50 16.52 -1.23
CA PRO A 21 32.78 15.90 -2.53
C PRO A 21 32.13 14.51 -2.65
N GLN A 22 32.21 13.71 -1.57
CA GLN A 22 31.20 12.70 -1.29
C GLN A 22 29.81 13.39 -1.23
N GLY A 23 28.66 12.77 -1.27
CA GLY A 23 27.40 13.48 -1.47
C GLY A 23 27.21 14.06 -2.89
N LYS A 24 28.10 14.92 -3.41
CA LYS A 24 28.01 15.39 -4.81
C LYS A 24 28.24 14.25 -5.81
N ASP A 25 29.24 13.42 -5.56
CA ASP A 25 29.53 12.26 -6.40
C ASP A 25 28.40 11.23 -6.32
N GLU A 26 27.85 10.97 -5.14
CA GLU A 26 26.71 10.08 -4.93
C GLU A 26 25.42 10.61 -5.58
N LEU A 27 25.17 11.92 -5.53
CA LEU A 27 24.04 12.54 -6.26
C LEU A 27 24.21 12.39 -7.76
N LYS A 28 25.42 12.56 -8.28
CA LYS A 28 25.72 12.36 -9.70
C LYS A 28 25.54 10.89 -10.11
N GLN A 29 25.97 9.96 -9.26
CA GLN A 29 25.77 8.53 -9.49
C GLN A 29 24.28 8.18 -9.49
N LEU A 30 23.52 8.63 -8.49
CA LEU A 30 22.09 8.38 -8.39
C LEU A 30 21.31 8.96 -9.58
N SER A 31 21.54 10.24 -9.90
CA SER A 31 20.85 10.93 -11.00
C SER A 31 21.16 10.34 -12.37
N SER A 32 22.37 9.83 -12.59
CA SER A 32 22.72 9.14 -13.84
C SER A 32 22.31 7.66 -13.87
N GLY A 33 22.18 7.02 -12.71
CA GLY A 33 21.79 5.62 -12.58
C GLY A 33 20.30 5.38 -12.80
N ILE A 34 19.42 6.25 -12.29
CA ILE A 34 17.96 6.07 -12.40
C ILE A 34 17.46 5.95 -13.85
N PRO A 35 17.88 6.81 -14.81
CA PRO A 35 17.48 6.66 -16.21
C PRO A 35 17.98 5.34 -16.83
N LYS A 36 19.17 4.88 -16.45
CA LYS A 36 19.74 3.62 -16.93
C LYS A 36 18.97 2.41 -16.39
N LEU A 37 18.52 2.45 -15.12
CA LEU A 37 17.65 1.41 -14.55
C LEU A 37 16.38 1.25 -15.38
N ALA A 38 15.69 2.36 -15.68
CA ALA A 38 14.48 2.33 -16.49
C ALA A 38 14.75 1.78 -17.91
N SER A 39 15.88 2.16 -18.51
CA SER A 39 16.27 1.64 -19.83
C SER A 39 16.59 0.14 -19.81
N LEU A 40 17.23 -0.37 -18.77
CA LEU A 40 17.56 -1.78 -18.63
C LEU A 40 16.30 -2.63 -18.39
N SER A 41 15.42 -2.20 -17.49
CA SER A 41 14.14 -2.88 -17.25
C SER A 41 13.33 -3.01 -18.54
N LYS A 42 13.22 -1.93 -19.32
CA LYS A 42 12.51 -1.96 -20.61
C LYS A 42 13.14 -2.92 -21.64
N LYS A 43 14.47 -3.04 -21.66
CA LYS A 43 15.16 -4.00 -22.52
C LYS A 43 14.89 -5.44 -22.10
N ILE A 44 14.84 -5.70 -20.79
CA ILE A 44 14.53 -7.03 -20.25
C ILE A 44 13.08 -7.40 -20.59
N GLU A 45 12.12 -6.51 -20.36
CA GLU A 45 10.70 -6.73 -20.72
C GLU A 45 10.56 -7.07 -22.22
N ALA A 46 11.24 -6.34 -23.11
CA ALA A 46 11.21 -6.63 -24.54
C ALA A 46 11.81 -8.00 -24.89
N LEU A 47 12.85 -8.44 -24.16
CA LEU A 47 13.42 -9.78 -24.33
C LEU A 47 12.54 -10.88 -23.73
N GLU A 48 11.81 -10.61 -22.64
CA GLU A 48 10.82 -11.53 -22.07
C GLU A 48 9.68 -11.80 -23.06
N ASP A 49 9.21 -10.75 -23.73
CA ASP A 49 8.21 -10.86 -24.81
C ASP A 49 8.76 -11.69 -25.98
N GLU A 50 10.00 -11.43 -26.41
CA GLU A 50 10.64 -12.21 -27.48
C GLU A 50 10.85 -13.67 -27.06
N TYR A 51 11.30 -13.91 -25.83
CA TYR A 51 11.49 -15.23 -25.25
C TYR A 51 10.20 -16.04 -25.28
N ALA A 52 9.08 -15.44 -24.85
CA ALA A 52 7.77 -16.07 -24.88
C ALA A 52 7.35 -16.45 -26.30
N ALA A 53 7.55 -15.56 -27.27
CA ALA A 53 7.24 -15.82 -28.68
C ALA A 53 8.11 -16.94 -29.28
N VAL A 54 9.39 -17.01 -28.93
CA VAL A 54 10.31 -18.06 -29.39
C VAL A 54 9.94 -19.42 -28.78
N ILE A 55 9.62 -19.48 -27.49
CA ILE A 55 9.13 -20.71 -26.84
C ILE A 55 7.85 -21.21 -27.51
N GLU A 56 6.89 -20.31 -27.77
CA GLU A 56 5.64 -20.70 -28.40
C GLU A 56 5.88 -21.33 -29.78
N ARG A 57 6.79 -20.76 -30.58
CA ARG A 57 7.19 -21.33 -31.87
C ARG A 57 7.89 -22.67 -31.70
N LEU A 58 8.86 -22.77 -30.80
CA LEU A 58 9.58 -24.02 -30.50
C LEU A 58 8.64 -25.17 -30.15
N ASN A 59 7.59 -24.91 -29.36
CA ASN A 59 6.60 -25.91 -28.97
C ASN A 59 5.76 -26.42 -30.15
N LYS A 60 5.61 -25.62 -31.20
CA LYS A 60 4.85 -25.97 -32.42
C LYS A 60 5.73 -26.58 -33.52
N THR A 61 7.04 -26.40 -33.45
CA THR A 61 8.00 -26.86 -34.46
C THR A 61 8.56 -28.25 -34.11
N PRO A 62 8.35 -29.29 -34.95
CA PRO A 62 8.97 -30.59 -34.74
C PRO A 62 10.50 -30.51 -34.76
N ARG A 63 11.17 -31.32 -33.94
CA ARG A 63 12.66 -31.37 -33.87
C ARG A 63 13.35 -31.69 -35.19
N THR A 64 12.65 -32.35 -36.11
CA THR A 64 13.14 -32.71 -37.44
C THR A 64 13.05 -31.55 -38.45
N SER A 65 12.34 -30.47 -38.11
CA SER A 65 12.22 -29.30 -38.98
C SER A 65 13.56 -28.55 -39.09
N PRO A 66 13.94 -28.06 -40.28
CA PRO A 66 15.12 -27.21 -40.45
C PRO A 66 15.05 -25.92 -39.59
N ASP A 67 13.85 -25.45 -39.27
CA ASP A 67 13.63 -24.24 -38.47
C ASP A 67 13.86 -24.44 -36.96
N TYR A 68 13.91 -25.70 -36.49
CA TYR A 68 14.03 -25.99 -35.06
C TYR A 68 15.36 -25.51 -34.49
N LYS A 69 16.47 -25.80 -35.17
CA LYS A 69 17.81 -25.48 -34.69
C LYS A 69 18.04 -23.96 -34.55
N PRO A 70 17.73 -23.10 -35.55
CA PRO A 70 17.81 -21.65 -35.39
C PRO A 70 16.94 -21.10 -34.26
N LEU A 71 15.71 -21.62 -34.09
CA LEU A 71 14.84 -21.21 -32.99
C LEU A 71 15.43 -21.57 -31.62
N TYR A 72 16.03 -22.75 -31.50
CA TYR A 72 16.65 -23.19 -30.26
C TYR A 72 17.93 -22.39 -29.94
N GLU A 73 18.74 -22.07 -30.95
CA GLU A 73 19.91 -21.19 -30.79
C GLU A 73 19.50 -19.77 -30.38
N ARG A 74 18.41 -19.23 -30.95
CA ARG A 74 17.87 -17.92 -30.52
C ARG A 74 17.36 -17.97 -29.08
N TYR A 75 16.64 -19.03 -28.69
CA TYR A 75 16.21 -19.25 -27.31
C TYR A 75 17.39 -19.21 -26.32
N GLN A 76 18.49 -19.92 -26.62
CA GLN A 76 19.69 -19.92 -25.79
C GLN A 76 20.34 -18.53 -25.72
N THR A 77 20.37 -17.83 -26.85
CA THR A 77 20.93 -16.47 -26.95
C THR A 77 20.12 -15.49 -26.10
N ILE A 78 18.79 -15.46 -26.24
CA ILE A 78 17.90 -14.59 -25.44
C ILE A 78 18.08 -14.90 -23.94
N THR A 79 18.13 -16.19 -23.57
CA THR A 79 18.34 -16.58 -22.17
C THR A 79 19.66 -16.01 -21.61
N THR A 80 20.73 -16.03 -22.42
CA THR A 80 22.04 -15.49 -22.04
C THR A 80 22.01 -13.96 -21.96
N GLU A 81 21.41 -13.28 -22.94
CA GLU A 81 21.23 -11.83 -22.96
C GLU A 81 20.42 -11.35 -21.75
N MET A 82 19.29 -12.01 -21.45
CA MET A 82 18.46 -11.70 -20.28
C MET A 82 19.20 -11.87 -18.97
N ASN A 83 19.99 -12.95 -18.82
CA ASN A 83 20.79 -13.17 -17.62
C ASN A 83 21.84 -12.06 -17.44
N ASN A 84 22.51 -11.66 -18.51
CA ASN A 84 23.51 -10.59 -18.47
C ASN A 84 22.88 -9.24 -18.09
N LEU A 85 21.78 -8.86 -18.75
CA LEU A 85 21.06 -7.62 -18.43
C LEU A 85 20.46 -7.63 -17.02
N SER A 86 19.96 -8.77 -16.56
CA SER A 86 19.46 -8.92 -15.19
C SER A 86 20.56 -8.73 -14.15
N ASN A 87 21.78 -9.20 -14.44
CA ASN A 87 22.94 -9.00 -13.57
C ASN A 87 23.39 -7.53 -13.57
N GLU A 88 23.44 -6.88 -14.74
CA GLU A 88 23.75 -5.46 -14.86
C GLU A 88 22.71 -4.60 -14.09
N LEU A 89 21.42 -4.89 -14.28
CA LEU A 89 20.33 -4.22 -13.60
C LEU A 89 20.44 -4.38 -12.07
N ARG A 90 20.75 -5.59 -11.59
CA ARG A 90 20.97 -5.86 -10.15
C ARG A 90 22.16 -5.08 -9.61
N SER A 91 23.28 -5.03 -10.34
CA SER A 91 24.48 -4.27 -9.93
C SER A 91 24.15 -2.77 -9.82
N LEU A 92 23.52 -2.21 -10.85
CA LEU A 92 23.17 -0.80 -10.89
C LEU A 92 22.15 -0.43 -9.80
N ARG A 93 21.18 -1.31 -9.50
CA ARG A 93 20.26 -1.12 -8.37
C ARG A 93 21.02 -1.03 -7.06
N ALA A 94 21.95 -1.96 -6.82
CA ALA A 94 22.76 -1.97 -5.60
C ALA A 94 23.59 -0.69 -5.44
N GLU A 95 24.18 -0.19 -6.53
CA GLU A 95 24.88 1.10 -6.55
C GLU A 95 23.96 2.26 -6.18
N CYS A 96 22.82 2.41 -6.86
CA CYS A 96 21.85 3.47 -6.55
C CYS A 96 21.37 3.40 -5.10
N MET A 97 21.09 2.20 -4.59
CA MET A 97 20.67 2.00 -3.20
C MET A 97 21.78 2.39 -2.21
N ASN A 98 23.05 2.13 -2.53
CA ASN A 98 24.18 2.55 -1.70
C ASN A 98 24.37 4.07 -1.72
N SER A 99 24.25 4.71 -2.89
CA SER A 99 24.28 6.19 -2.99
C SER A 99 23.16 6.81 -2.16
N VAL A 100 21.93 6.28 -2.27
CA VAL A 100 20.78 6.73 -1.48
C VAL A 100 21.03 6.61 0.03
N LYS A 101 21.53 5.46 0.49
CA LYS A 101 21.85 5.26 1.92
C LYS A 101 22.89 6.26 2.41
N THR A 102 23.94 6.48 1.61
CA THR A 102 25.02 7.43 1.93
C THR A 102 24.48 8.85 2.02
N LEU A 103 23.67 9.27 1.04
CA LEU A 103 23.03 10.58 1.01
C LEU A 103 22.06 10.81 2.18
N ALA A 104 21.25 9.80 2.53
CA ALA A 104 20.34 9.89 3.67
C ALA A 104 21.09 9.95 5.02
N ALA A 105 22.26 9.29 5.11
CA ALA A 105 23.14 9.34 6.28
C ALA A 105 23.86 10.70 6.42
N LEU A 106 24.19 11.37 5.31
CA LEU A 106 24.70 12.74 5.34
C LEU A 106 23.67 13.71 5.95
N GLY A 107 22.39 13.51 5.65
CA GLY A 107 21.29 14.22 6.32
C GLY A 107 21.26 15.73 6.06
N SER A 108 22.01 16.23 5.09
CA SER A 108 22.00 17.63 4.63
C SER A 108 20.81 17.89 3.70
N GLU A 109 20.27 19.10 3.71
CA GLU A 109 19.12 19.50 2.88
C GLU A 109 19.36 19.20 1.38
N GLU A 110 20.57 19.46 0.87
CA GLU A 110 20.92 19.21 -0.53
C GLU A 110 20.90 17.72 -0.90
N ALA A 111 21.28 16.85 0.03
CA ALA A 111 21.28 15.41 -0.18
C ALA A 111 19.84 14.87 -0.20
N ILE A 112 19.01 15.34 0.74
CA ILE A 112 17.60 14.97 0.83
C ILE A 112 16.83 15.46 -0.40
N ASP A 113 16.99 16.74 -0.76
CA ASP A 113 16.38 17.33 -1.95
C ASP A 113 16.84 16.63 -3.23
N GLY A 114 18.12 16.27 -3.30
CA GLY A 114 18.69 15.53 -4.41
C GLY A 114 18.11 14.12 -4.57
N ILE A 115 17.92 13.37 -3.48
CA ILE A 115 17.22 12.06 -3.51
C ILE A 115 15.79 12.23 -4.03
N LEU A 116 15.04 13.18 -3.46
CA LEU A 116 13.65 13.41 -3.83
C LEU A 116 13.52 13.80 -5.30
N LYS A 117 14.39 14.70 -5.78
CA LYS A 117 14.37 15.11 -7.18
C LYS A 117 14.77 13.97 -8.12
N ALA A 118 15.82 13.22 -7.78
CA ALA A 118 16.30 12.14 -8.63
C ALA A 118 15.25 11.05 -8.85
N LEU A 119 14.46 10.71 -7.82
CA LEU A 119 13.46 9.65 -7.87
C LEU A 119 12.09 10.12 -8.35
N TYR A 120 11.67 11.33 -7.99
CA TYR A 120 10.29 11.76 -8.15
C TYR A 120 10.10 12.97 -9.08
N SER A 121 11.18 13.57 -9.60
CA SER A 121 11.07 14.59 -10.64
C SER A 121 11.05 13.95 -12.04
N GLY A 122 10.19 14.46 -12.92
CA GLY A 122 10.15 14.07 -14.33
C GLY A 122 9.06 13.07 -14.71
N GLY A 123 8.08 12.81 -13.84
CA GLY A 123 6.84 12.08 -14.17
C GLY A 123 7.02 10.60 -14.52
N LYS A 124 8.18 10.02 -14.19
CA LYS A 124 8.45 8.59 -14.35
C LYS A 124 8.32 7.88 -13.01
N THR A 125 7.81 6.66 -13.03
CA THR A 125 7.81 5.79 -11.85
C THR A 125 9.24 5.37 -11.53
N PRO A 126 9.74 5.63 -10.32
CA PRO A 126 11.06 5.17 -9.92
C PRO A 126 11.13 3.65 -9.89
N ASP A 127 12.35 3.10 -9.94
CA ASP A 127 12.57 1.68 -9.71
C ASP A 127 12.14 1.31 -8.29
N LEU A 128 11.24 0.32 -8.15
CA LEU A 128 10.60 -0.01 -6.88
C LEU A 128 11.59 -0.33 -5.75
N GLN A 129 12.71 -1.01 -6.06
CA GLN A 129 13.70 -1.38 -5.04
C GLN A 129 14.51 -0.16 -4.58
N VAL A 130 14.86 0.72 -5.52
CA VAL A 130 15.57 1.97 -5.19
C VAL A 130 14.65 2.93 -4.44
N GLU A 131 13.38 3.01 -4.84
CA GLU A 131 12.36 3.80 -4.17
C GLU A 131 12.17 3.35 -2.72
N GLU A 132 11.97 2.04 -2.50
CA GLU A 132 11.81 1.49 -1.16
C GLU A 132 13.05 1.74 -0.29
N ALA A 133 14.25 1.58 -0.87
CA ALA A 133 15.50 1.90 -0.18
C ALA A 133 15.59 3.37 0.20
N ALA A 134 15.14 4.29 -0.66
CA ALA A 134 15.12 5.72 -0.38
C ALA A 134 14.14 6.07 0.73
N LEU A 135 12.90 5.60 0.64
CA LEU A 135 11.91 5.82 1.68
C LEU A 135 12.35 5.26 3.03
N ASN A 136 12.97 4.07 3.05
CA ASN A 136 13.51 3.47 4.28
C ASN A 136 14.71 4.24 4.83
N ALA A 137 15.63 4.69 3.97
CA ALA A 137 16.81 5.43 4.38
C ALA A 137 16.44 6.82 4.92
N LEU A 138 15.55 7.53 4.22
CA LEU A 138 15.00 8.82 4.68
C LEU A 138 14.21 8.64 5.98
N ALA A 139 13.39 7.58 6.10
CA ALA A 139 12.66 7.29 7.32
C ALA A 139 13.57 6.86 8.48
N SER A 140 14.75 6.30 8.22
CA SER A 140 15.68 5.86 9.27
C SER A 140 16.75 6.90 9.59
N THR A 141 16.72 8.08 8.96
CA THR A 141 17.73 9.11 9.22
C THR A 141 17.68 9.57 10.68
N GLY A 142 18.87 9.74 11.28
CA GLY A 142 19.02 10.30 12.62
C GLY A 142 19.08 11.83 12.62
N SER A 143 19.17 12.47 11.45
CA SER A 143 19.28 13.91 11.29
C SER A 143 17.94 14.59 11.57
N LYS A 144 17.87 15.40 12.63
CA LYS A 144 16.66 16.20 12.94
C LYS A 144 16.47 17.30 11.92
N GLU A 145 17.57 17.84 11.42
CA GLU A 145 17.64 18.85 10.38
C GLU A 145 17.01 18.33 9.08
N ALA A 146 17.33 17.08 8.68
CA ALA A 146 16.70 16.42 7.53
C ALA A 146 15.18 16.27 7.69
N ILE A 147 14.72 15.89 8.89
CA ILE A 147 13.28 15.76 9.17
C ILE A 147 12.58 17.12 9.14
N ASN A 148 13.16 18.15 9.76
CA ASN A 148 12.62 19.50 9.73
C ASN A 148 12.55 20.04 8.28
N TYR A 149 13.58 19.78 7.48
CA TYR A 149 13.59 20.12 6.06
C TYR A 149 12.43 19.44 5.31
N LEU A 150 12.24 18.14 5.50
CA LEU A 150 11.13 17.39 4.90
C LEU A 150 9.75 17.94 5.34
N ILE A 151 9.60 18.30 6.62
CA ILE A 151 8.37 18.91 7.14
C ILE A 151 8.12 20.29 6.50
N GLY A 152 9.14 21.14 6.42
CA GLY A 152 9.04 22.42 5.71
C GLY A 152 8.71 22.24 4.23
N ARG A 153 9.23 21.17 3.62
CA ARG A 153 8.96 20.84 2.22
C ARG A 153 7.50 20.45 1.98
N LEU A 154 6.83 19.75 2.89
CA LEU A 154 5.40 19.43 2.78
C LEU A 154 4.51 20.68 2.59
N SER A 155 4.91 21.84 3.13
CA SER A 155 4.14 23.09 3.01
C SER A 155 4.39 23.87 1.71
N THR A 156 5.50 23.61 1.02
CA THR A 156 5.99 24.43 -0.10
C THR A 156 6.03 23.67 -1.43
N GLU A 157 6.02 22.34 -1.36
CA GLU A 157 6.16 21.47 -2.52
C GLU A 157 4.90 21.46 -3.39
N LYS A 158 5.12 21.46 -4.71
CA LYS A 158 4.06 21.45 -5.72
C LYS A 158 3.95 20.09 -6.42
N SER A 159 5.03 19.31 -6.41
CA SER A 159 5.07 17.97 -6.97
C SER A 159 4.31 16.99 -6.08
N GLU A 160 3.22 16.46 -6.60
CA GLU A 160 2.36 15.47 -5.92
C GLU A 160 3.15 14.20 -5.56
N SER A 161 4.04 13.73 -6.44
CA SER A 161 4.90 12.57 -6.20
C SER A 161 5.87 12.79 -5.04
N ILE A 162 6.44 14.00 -4.92
CA ILE A 162 7.33 14.34 -3.80
C ILE A 162 6.51 14.44 -2.51
N LEU A 163 5.34 15.08 -2.54
CA LEU A 163 4.45 15.15 -1.35
C LEU A 163 4.06 13.77 -0.84
N ILE A 164 3.68 12.85 -1.73
CA ILE A 164 3.34 11.46 -1.38
C ILE A 164 4.55 10.74 -0.77
N ALA A 165 5.74 10.89 -1.35
CA ALA A 165 6.97 10.30 -0.82
C ALA A 165 7.29 10.83 0.59
N ILE A 166 7.16 12.14 0.82
CA ILE A 166 7.41 12.71 2.14
C ILE A 166 6.35 12.24 3.16
N CYS A 167 5.06 12.17 2.77
CA CYS A 167 4.01 11.61 3.62
C CYS A 167 4.34 10.17 4.04
N GLU A 168 4.86 9.36 3.11
CA GLU A 168 5.26 7.98 3.37
C GLU A 168 6.47 7.90 4.33
N VAL A 169 7.44 8.81 4.21
CA VAL A 169 8.54 8.94 5.18
C VAL A 169 8.01 9.27 6.57
N MET A 170 7.12 10.28 6.68
CA MET A 170 6.51 10.66 7.97
C MET A 170 5.69 9.52 8.58
N ARG A 171 4.97 8.77 7.74
CA ARG A 171 4.21 7.58 8.13
C ARG A 171 5.10 6.50 8.73
N ARG A 172 6.18 6.13 8.05
CA ARG A 172 7.13 5.09 8.51
C ARG A 172 7.80 5.48 9.83
N ARG A 173 8.10 6.78 9.99
CA ARG A 173 8.68 7.35 11.22
C ARG A 173 7.69 7.51 12.36
N LYS A 174 6.39 7.60 12.06
CA LYS A 174 5.36 8.07 13.01
C LYS A 174 5.74 9.45 13.56
N GLU A 175 6.18 10.34 12.68
CA GLU A 175 6.75 11.64 13.02
C GLU A 175 5.65 12.61 13.52
N LYS A 176 5.47 12.68 14.84
CA LYS A 176 4.43 13.53 15.46
C LYS A 176 4.57 15.01 15.12
N SER A 177 5.80 15.50 14.92
CA SER A 177 6.06 16.90 14.58
C SER A 177 5.50 17.31 13.21
N ALA A 178 5.21 16.35 12.33
CA ALA A 178 4.60 16.59 11.02
C ALA A 178 3.05 16.68 11.05
N ALA A 179 2.40 16.44 12.20
CA ALA A 179 0.95 16.28 12.27
C ALA A 179 0.18 17.51 11.74
N ASP A 180 0.55 18.73 12.16
CA ASP A 180 -0.15 19.95 11.74
C ASP A 180 0.02 20.20 10.23
N THR A 181 1.22 19.95 9.69
CA THR A 181 1.47 20.08 8.24
C THR A 181 0.70 19.05 7.43
N LEU A 182 0.64 17.80 7.90
CA LEU A 182 -0.14 16.73 7.25
C LEU A 182 -1.65 16.99 7.31
N ILE A 183 -2.16 17.61 8.39
CA ILE A 183 -3.56 18.05 8.48
C ILE A 183 -3.84 19.08 7.37
N GLY A 184 -2.91 20.00 7.10
CA GLY A 184 -3.02 20.95 5.99
C GLY A 184 -3.22 20.27 4.62
N LEU A 185 -2.54 19.14 4.38
CA LEU A 185 -2.64 18.38 3.14
C LEU A 185 -3.96 17.63 2.95
N LEU A 186 -4.82 17.53 3.97
CA LEU A 186 -6.18 16.99 3.82
C LEU A 186 -7.09 17.90 2.98
N SER A 187 -6.67 19.13 2.74
CA SER A 187 -7.34 20.09 1.85
C SER A 187 -6.71 20.17 0.46
N ASP A 188 -5.76 19.28 0.15
CA ASP A 188 -5.13 19.26 -1.17
C ASP A 188 -6.14 18.88 -2.27
N LYS A 189 -5.94 19.45 -3.46
CA LYS A 189 -6.77 19.18 -4.65
C LYS A 189 -6.56 17.76 -5.19
N ASN A 190 -5.39 17.17 -4.95
CA ASN A 190 -5.03 15.84 -5.39
C ASN A 190 -5.39 14.81 -4.31
N PHE A 191 -6.28 13.89 -4.67
CA PHE A 191 -6.81 12.87 -3.78
C PHE A 191 -5.79 11.79 -3.39
N ASP A 192 -4.73 11.57 -4.17
CA ASP A 192 -3.63 10.68 -3.81
C ASP A 192 -2.78 11.31 -2.69
N VAL A 193 -2.55 12.63 -2.76
CA VAL A 193 -1.89 13.40 -1.68
C VAL A 193 -2.74 13.35 -0.41
N VAL A 194 -4.05 13.61 -0.52
CA VAL A 194 -4.99 13.52 0.63
C VAL A 194 -4.95 12.12 1.26
N THR A 195 -4.97 11.07 0.43
CA THR A 195 -4.90 9.68 0.90
C THR A 195 -3.57 9.37 1.59
N ALA A 196 -2.46 9.86 1.05
CA ALA A 196 -1.13 9.70 1.66
C ALA A 196 -1.04 10.42 3.02
N ALA A 197 -1.55 11.66 3.11
CA ALA A 197 -1.61 12.42 4.35
C ALA A 197 -2.49 11.72 5.40
N ALA A 198 -3.69 11.25 5.02
CA ALA A 198 -4.58 10.49 5.90
C ALA A 198 -3.91 9.20 6.42
N LYS A 199 -3.20 8.46 5.56
CA LYS A 199 -2.43 7.27 5.96
C LYS A 199 -1.30 7.65 6.93
N ALA A 200 -0.56 8.72 6.69
CA ALA A 200 0.48 9.20 7.59
C ALA A 200 -0.10 9.56 8.97
N LEU A 201 -1.17 10.36 8.99
CA LEU A 201 -1.88 10.75 10.21
C LEU A 201 -2.42 9.54 10.98
N SER A 202 -2.92 8.50 10.28
CA SER A 202 -3.39 7.28 10.95
C SER A 202 -2.29 6.51 11.68
N GLN A 203 -1.04 6.60 11.22
CA GLN A 203 0.11 5.94 11.87
C GLN A 203 0.73 6.82 12.95
N ILE A 204 0.68 8.15 12.77
CA ILE A 204 1.09 9.14 13.77
C ILE A 204 0.10 9.17 14.95
N ARG A 205 -1.18 8.92 14.68
CA ARG A 205 -2.28 8.84 15.65
C ARG A 205 -2.58 10.15 16.38
N SER A 206 -2.31 11.28 15.74
CA SER A 206 -2.61 12.60 16.29
C SER A 206 -4.12 12.78 16.50
N LYS A 207 -4.52 13.03 17.75
CA LYS A 207 -5.93 13.27 18.13
C LYS A 207 -6.52 14.46 17.37
N LYS A 208 -5.71 15.49 17.12
CA LYS A 208 -6.11 16.70 16.39
C LYS A 208 -6.45 16.43 14.92
N ALA A 209 -6.00 15.31 14.36
CA ALA A 209 -6.27 14.94 12.98
C ALA A 209 -7.67 14.30 12.78
N ILE A 210 -8.31 13.83 13.86
CA ILE A 210 -9.57 13.07 13.74
C ILE A 210 -10.68 13.92 13.13
N GLU A 211 -10.95 15.12 13.68
CA GLU A 211 -12.00 16.01 13.13
C GLU A 211 -11.71 16.41 11.67
N PRO A 212 -10.51 16.91 11.30
CA PRO A 212 -10.17 17.18 9.90
C PRO A 212 -10.32 15.97 8.97
N MET A 213 -9.96 14.76 9.41
CA MET A 213 -10.10 13.55 8.60
C MET A 213 -11.58 13.16 8.42
N ILE A 214 -12.43 13.36 9.44
CA ILE A 214 -13.88 13.14 9.34
C ILE A 214 -14.51 14.11 8.34
N GLU A 215 -14.16 15.40 8.41
CA GLU A 215 -14.64 16.42 7.47
C GLU A 215 -14.20 16.11 6.03
N THR A 216 -12.95 15.68 5.87
CA THR A 216 -12.39 15.34 4.56
C THR A 216 -13.03 14.07 3.99
N LEU A 217 -13.33 13.08 4.84
CA LEU A 217 -14.11 11.90 4.45
C LEU A 217 -15.49 12.32 3.95
N GLY A 218 -16.20 13.19 4.68
CA GLY A 218 -17.54 13.65 4.28
C GLY A 218 -17.54 14.41 2.95
N ARG A 219 -16.52 15.23 2.72
CA ARG A 219 -16.29 15.91 1.42
C ARG A 219 -16.09 14.88 0.31
N ALA A 220 -15.18 13.93 0.51
CA ALA A 220 -14.86 12.91 -0.49
C ALA A 220 -16.04 11.97 -0.78
N GLU A 221 -16.85 11.62 0.22
CA GLU A 221 -18.09 10.85 0.06
C GLU A 221 -19.12 11.61 -0.77
N LYS A 222 -19.37 12.88 -0.43
CA LYS A 222 -20.31 13.76 -1.17
C LYS A 222 -19.90 13.93 -2.64
N GLU A 223 -18.61 14.03 -2.90
CA GLU A 223 -18.05 14.16 -4.25
C GLU A 223 -17.82 12.81 -4.95
N ASN A 224 -18.17 11.68 -4.32
CA ASN A 224 -17.97 10.32 -4.80
C ASN A 224 -16.52 10.04 -5.26
N LYS A 225 -15.54 10.49 -4.47
CA LYS A 225 -14.11 10.42 -4.79
C LYS A 225 -13.49 9.11 -4.28
N PRO A 226 -12.55 8.51 -5.02
CA PRO A 226 -11.91 7.25 -4.63
C PRO A 226 -11.13 7.35 -3.29
N ALA A 227 -10.65 8.55 -2.94
CA ALA A 227 -9.98 8.80 -1.67
C ALA A 227 -10.85 8.56 -0.43
N ALA A 228 -12.19 8.65 -0.53
CA ALA A 228 -13.09 8.40 0.59
C ALA A 228 -12.78 7.05 1.25
N ARG A 229 -12.54 6.00 0.45
CA ARG A 229 -12.17 4.67 0.95
C ARG A 229 -10.83 4.69 1.70
N GLY A 230 -9.85 5.42 1.18
CA GLY A 230 -8.53 5.56 1.79
C GLY A 230 -8.59 6.25 3.15
N ILE A 231 -9.34 7.36 3.23
CA ILE A 231 -9.54 8.13 4.46
C ILE A 231 -10.34 7.32 5.49
N LEU A 232 -11.39 6.61 5.04
CA LEU A 232 -12.19 5.74 5.91
C LEU A 232 -11.31 4.66 6.57
N ILE A 233 -10.51 3.95 5.78
CA ILE A 233 -9.59 2.92 6.30
C ILE A 233 -8.57 3.54 7.26
N ALA A 234 -8.06 4.73 6.94
CA ALA A 234 -7.13 5.45 7.80
C ALA A 234 -7.77 5.81 9.15
N LEU A 235 -9.01 6.32 9.16
CA LEU A 235 -9.77 6.60 10.38
C LEU A 235 -10.01 5.32 11.20
N GLN A 236 -10.50 4.25 10.56
CA GLN A 236 -10.73 2.96 11.22
C GLN A 236 -9.45 2.40 11.86
N ASN A 237 -8.32 2.45 11.15
CA ASN A 237 -7.04 1.97 11.66
C ASN A 237 -6.50 2.84 12.81
N MET A 238 -6.78 4.14 12.79
CA MET A 238 -6.32 5.06 13.82
C MET A 238 -7.12 4.91 15.11
N THR A 239 -8.45 4.81 14.99
CA THR A 239 -9.40 4.79 16.11
C THR A 239 -9.71 3.39 16.61
N GLY A 240 -9.51 2.35 15.80
CA GLY A 240 -9.95 0.97 16.08
C GLY A 240 -11.44 0.73 15.79
N GLU A 241 -12.16 1.74 15.32
CA GLU A 241 -13.62 1.68 15.15
C GLU A 241 -13.98 1.16 13.75
N TYR A 242 -13.74 -0.14 13.52
CA TYR A 242 -13.93 -0.79 12.22
C TYR A 242 -15.40 -0.97 11.78
N THR A 243 -16.35 -0.75 12.69
CA THR A 243 -17.79 -0.83 12.41
C THR A 243 -18.33 0.44 11.76
N LEU A 244 -17.65 1.57 11.96
CA LEU A 244 -18.04 2.87 11.40
C LEU A 244 -17.68 2.90 9.92
N SER A 245 -18.64 3.30 9.09
CA SER A 245 -18.58 3.11 7.64
C SER A 245 -18.72 4.39 6.82
N SER A 246 -19.09 5.49 7.48
CA SER A 246 -19.30 6.80 6.85
C SER A 246 -18.72 7.94 7.68
N ALA A 247 -18.55 9.12 7.07
CA ALA A 247 -18.20 10.33 7.80
C ALA A 247 -19.20 10.65 8.91
N LEU A 248 -20.49 10.41 8.68
CA LEU A 248 -21.54 10.67 9.67
C LEU A 248 -21.42 9.74 10.88
N ASP A 249 -21.11 8.46 10.67
CA ASP A 249 -20.88 7.49 11.75
C ASP A 249 -19.74 7.96 12.65
N PHE A 250 -18.62 8.36 12.04
CA PHE A 250 -17.46 8.88 12.77
C PHE A 250 -17.75 10.20 13.47
N HIS A 251 -18.50 11.11 12.85
CA HIS A 251 -18.88 12.38 13.46
C HIS A 251 -19.72 12.16 14.74
N ASN A 252 -20.72 11.28 14.66
CA ASN A 252 -21.59 10.94 15.79
C ASN A 252 -20.79 10.25 16.91
N TRP A 253 -19.93 9.30 16.55
CA TRP A 253 -19.04 8.63 17.50
C TRP A 253 -18.09 9.61 18.19
N TRP A 254 -17.46 10.50 17.42
CA TRP A 254 -16.47 11.44 17.93
C TRP A 254 -17.09 12.41 18.95
N ASN A 255 -18.28 12.94 18.65
CA ASN A 255 -18.99 13.88 19.52
C ASN A 255 -19.69 13.23 20.71
N SER A 256 -19.92 11.91 20.70
CA SER A 256 -20.58 11.21 21.82
C SER A 256 -19.58 10.66 22.83
N LYS A 257 -18.54 9.95 22.37
CA LYS A 257 -17.55 9.30 23.23
C LYS A 257 -16.11 9.41 22.75
N GLY A 258 -15.89 9.56 21.44
CA GLY A 258 -14.55 9.50 20.84
C GLY A 258 -13.59 10.55 21.37
N LYS A 259 -14.06 11.79 21.61
CA LYS A 259 -13.28 12.87 22.21
C LYS A 259 -12.65 12.48 23.55
N ASP A 260 -13.34 11.71 24.36
CA ASP A 260 -12.87 11.32 25.69
C ASP A 260 -12.18 9.95 25.68
N SER A 261 -12.64 9.04 24.82
CA SER A 261 -12.13 7.66 24.77
C SER A 261 -10.84 7.50 23.97
N TYR A 262 -10.57 8.39 23.00
CA TYR A 262 -9.40 8.25 22.13
C TYR A 262 -8.11 8.70 22.83
N LYS A 263 -7.13 7.80 22.83
CA LYS A 263 -5.77 8.01 23.37
C LYS A 263 -4.73 7.74 22.29
N GLU A 264 -3.81 8.68 22.08
CA GLU A 264 -2.81 8.60 21.01
C GLU A 264 -1.80 7.46 21.22
N GLU A 265 -1.58 7.06 22.47
CA GLU A 265 -0.57 6.08 22.88
C GLU A 265 -1.06 4.63 22.72
N GLU A 266 -2.37 4.38 22.79
CA GLU A 266 -2.94 3.03 22.82
C GLU A 266 -3.16 2.48 21.42
N THR A 267 -2.24 1.67 20.89
CA THR A 267 -2.39 1.14 19.52
C THR A 267 -3.66 0.30 19.43
N PRO A 268 -4.57 0.56 18.47
CA PRO A 268 -5.82 -0.19 18.38
C PRO A 268 -5.53 -1.65 18.05
N LEU A 269 -6.35 -2.55 18.59
CA LEU A 269 -6.30 -3.97 18.22
C LEU A 269 -6.48 -4.11 16.71
N SER A 270 -5.74 -5.05 16.11
CA SER A 270 -5.88 -5.36 14.69
C SER A 270 -7.33 -5.68 14.35
N ARG A 271 -7.76 -5.41 13.12
CA ARG A 271 -9.11 -5.75 12.63
C ARG A 271 -9.48 -7.22 12.84
N SER A 272 -8.50 -8.13 12.81
CA SER A 272 -8.66 -9.55 13.14
C SER A 272 -9.02 -9.79 14.60
N ASP A 273 -8.45 -8.98 15.50
CA ASP A 273 -8.51 -9.14 16.94
C ASP A 273 -9.65 -8.30 17.54
N ALA A 274 -10.09 -7.26 16.82
CA ALA A 274 -11.22 -6.40 17.17
C ALA A 274 -12.59 -7.10 17.03
N LYS A 275 -12.67 -8.29 16.43
CA LYS A 275 -13.91 -9.09 16.33
C LYS A 275 -13.94 -10.24 17.33
N LEU A 276 -14.49 -9.96 18.52
CA LEU A 276 -15.37 -10.86 19.28
C LEU A 276 -16.11 -10.20 20.46
N SER A 277 -16.18 -8.86 20.55
CA SER A 277 -16.94 -8.20 21.65
C SER A 277 -18.32 -7.69 21.27
N GLY A 278 -18.63 -7.59 19.98
CA GLY A 278 -19.98 -7.31 19.51
C GLY A 278 -20.72 -8.62 19.26
N LYS A 279 -21.42 -9.14 20.27
CA LYS A 279 -22.48 -10.14 20.05
C LYS A 279 -23.49 -9.48 19.11
N LEU A 280 -23.39 -9.74 17.81
CA LEU A 280 -24.45 -9.40 16.87
C LEU A 280 -25.68 -10.12 17.40
N GLU A 281 -26.63 -9.37 17.96
CA GLU A 281 -27.97 -9.90 18.14
C GLU A 281 -28.49 -10.22 16.75
N THR A 282 -28.42 -11.49 16.38
CA THR A 282 -29.05 -12.02 15.20
C THR A 282 -30.55 -11.84 15.37
N VAL A 283 -31.10 -10.74 14.87
CA VAL A 283 -32.53 -10.61 14.68
C VAL A 283 -32.88 -11.50 13.50
N LEU A 284 -33.47 -12.67 13.79
CA LEU A 284 -33.83 -13.68 12.79
C LEU A 284 -34.94 -13.21 11.83
N TYR A 285 -35.55 -12.04 12.09
CA TYR A 285 -36.62 -11.46 11.30
C TYR A 285 -36.40 -9.96 11.08
N GLY A 286 -35.86 -9.60 9.91
CA GLY A 286 -35.71 -8.21 9.45
C GLY A 286 -35.27 -8.16 7.98
N SER A 287 -35.68 -7.12 7.25
CA SER A 287 -35.27 -6.95 5.86
C SER A 287 -33.81 -6.49 5.79
N ILE A 288 -32.96 -7.28 5.13
CA ILE A 288 -31.56 -6.95 4.88
C ILE A 288 -31.44 -6.50 3.42
N THR A 289 -30.95 -5.29 3.18
CA THR A 289 -30.65 -4.78 1.83
C THR A 289 -29.13 -4.67 1.66
N SER A 290 -28.55 -5.41 0.70
CA SER A 290 -27.12 -5.36 0.40
C SER A 290 -26.88 -5.28 -1.11
N LYS A 291 -25.92 -4.44 -1.52
CA LYS A 291 -25.42 -4.37 -2.91
C LYS A 291 -24.30 -5.38 -3.20
N ARG A 292 -23.90 -6.16 -2.19
CA ARG A 292 -22.81 -7.14 -2.27
C ARG A 292 -23.27 -8.43 -1.60
N VAL A 293 -23.98 -9.24 -2.37
CA VAL A 293 -24.47 -10.56 -1.96
C VAL A 293 -23.56 -11.59 -2.59
N ILE A 294 -23.04 -12.51 -1.77
CA ILE A 294 -22.34 -13.71 -2.25
C ILE A 294 -23.29 -14.88 -2.03
N PHE A 295 -23.64 -15.58 -3.11
CA PHE A 295 -24.38 -16.83 -3.04
C PHE A 295 -23.38 -17.96 -2.87
N ILE A 296 -23.47 -18.68 -1.75
CA ILE A 296 -22.77 -19.95 -1.58
C ILE A 296 -23.82 -21.04 -1.81
N CYS A 297 -23.83 -21.60 -3.01
CA CYS A 297 -24.67 -22.75 -3.32
C CYS A 297 -23.92 -24.04 -2.95
N ASP A 298 -24.30 -24.64 -1.82
CA ASP A 298 -23.85 -25.97 -1.45
C ASP A 298 -24.60 -27.02 -2.30
N VAL A 299 -23.88 -27.70 -3.18
CA VAL A 299 -24.37 -28.84 -3.97
C VAL A 299 -23.94 -30.19 -3.38
N SER A 300 -23.27 -30.21 -2.24
CA SER A 300 -22.70 -31.43 -1.65
C SER A 300 -23.74 -32.36 -1.01
N GLY A 301 -24.99 -31.93 -0.87
CA GLY A 301 -26.04 -32.69 -0.18
C GLY A 301 -25.78 -32.86 1.32
N SER A 302 -24.79 -32.16 1.89
CA SER A 302 -24.36 -32.32 3.29
C SER A 302 -25.33 -31.71 4.32
N MET A 303 -26.28 -30.89 3.87
CA MET A 303 -27.32 -30.26 4.71
C MET A 303 -28.64 -31.04 4.76
N ILE A 304 -28.63 -32.38 4.69
CA ILE A 304 -29.81 -33.18 5.07
C ILE A 304 -29.81 -33.36 6.60
N ALA A 305 -30.07 -32.27 7.32
CA ALA A 305 -30.37 -32.36 8.74
C ALA A 305 -31.87 -32.58 8.92
N ARG A 306 -32.29 -33.79 9.31
CA ARG A 306 -33.64 -33.99 9.85
C ARG A 306 -33.68 -33.34 11.23
N GLY A 307 -34.30 -32.17 11.33
CA GLY A 307 -34.56 -31.53 12.62
C GLY A 307 -35.41 -32.43 13.50
N ARG A 308 -34.92 -32.76 14.69
CA ARG A 308 -35.71 -33.41 15.74
C ARG A 308 -36.46 -32.30 16.47
N VAL A 309 -37.79 -32.29 16.37
CA VAL A 309 -38.62 -31.41 17.20
C VAL A 309 -38.63 -32.01 18.62
N PRO A 310 -38.35 -31.23 19.68
CA PRO A 310 -38.46 -31.71 21.05
C PRO A 310 -39.92 -32.03 21.37
N ASP A 311 -40.17 -33.20 21.99
CA ASP A 311 -41.50 -33.57 22.48
C ASP A 311 -41.92 -32.62 23.60
N THR A 312 -42.83 -31.70 23.30
CA THR A 312 -43.66 -31.05 24.31
C THR A 312 -45.12 -31.27 23.96
N ASN A 313 -45.78 -32.05 24.81
CA ASN A 313 -47.20 -32.37 24.76
C ASN A 313 -48.10 -31.10 24.68
N LYS A 314 -49.13 -31.24 23.82
CA LYS A 314 -50.46 -30.60 23.85
C LYS A 314 -50.54 -29.09 23.62
N ASP A 315 -50.81 -28.68 22.37
CA ASP A 315 -52.16 -28.28 21.94
C ASP A 315 -52.20 -27.93 20.44
N GLU A 316 -53.38 -28.10 19.85
CA GLU A 316 -53.67 -28.20 18.43
C GLU A 316 -53.43 -26.91 17.63
N GLY A 317 -52.63 -26.99 16.57
CA GLY A 317 -52.50 -25.91 15.59
C GLY A 317 -51.32 -26.08 14.63
N LYS A 318 -51.55 -26.80 13.53
CA LYS A 318 -50.73 -26.93 12.30
C LYS A 318 -49.23 -26.58 12.42
N GLN A 319 -48.37 -27.60 12.41
CA GLN A 319 -46.93 -27.43 12.13
C GLN A 319 -46.74 -26.73 10.76
N PRO A 320 -45.88 -25.70 10.65
CA PRO A 320 -45.46 -25.20 9.35
C PRO A 320 -44.55 -26.26 8.70
N THR A 321 -44.98 -26.80 7.56
CA THR A 321 -44.18 -27.73 6.76
C THR A 321 -43.00 -26.96 6.17
N THR A 322 -41.82 -27.10 6.77
CA THR A 322 -40.56 -26.72 6.12
C THR A 322 -40.32 -27.67 4.97
N GLY A 323 -40.46 -27.15 3.74
CA GLY A 323 -39.94 -27.73 2.51
C GLY A 323 -40.51 -29.10 2.15
N ASP A 324 -41.52 -29.13 1.29
CA ASP A 324 -41.71 -30.25 0.37
C ASP A 324 -40.38 -30.39 -0.39
N GLY A 325 -39.53 -31.33 0.07
CA GLY A 325 -38.39 -31.76 -0.69
C GLY A 325 -38.85 -32.13 -2.10
N LEU A 326 -38.09 -31.67 -3.09
CA LEU A 326 -38.32 -31.93 -4.52
C LEU A 326 -38.92 -33.32 -4.73
N LYS A 327 -40.23 -33.36 -5.03
CA LYS A 327 -40.88 -34.58 -5.50
C LYS A 327 -40.15 -35.03 -6.77
N PRO A 328 -39.75 -36.31 -6.90
CA PRO A 328 -39.00 -36.80 -8.05
C PRO A 328 -39.94 -36.96 -9.25
N HIS A 329 -40.33 -35.83 -9.83
CA HIS A 329 -41.17 -35.76 -11.04
C HIS A 329 -40.58 -34.74 -12.01
N LEU A 330 -39.30 -34.89 -12.36
CA LEU A 330 -38.78 -34.35 -13.61
C LEU A 330 -37.98 -35.45 -14.31
N LYS A 331 -38.65 -36.10 -15.25
CA LYS A 331 -38.02 -36.95 -16.27
C LYS A 331 -36.94 -36.12 -16.95
N LEU A 332 -35.68 -36.52 -16.80
CA LEU A 332 -34.58 -36.07 -17.65
C LEU A 332 -34.98 -36.40 -19.10
N ARG A 333 -35.37 -35.37 -19.87
CA ARG A 333 -35.45 -35.49 -21.32
C ARG A 333 -34.02 -35.46 -21.85
N ASN A 334 -33.69 -36.51 -22.59
CA ASN A 334 -32.49 -36.66 -23.41
C ASN A 334 -32.18 -35.35 -24.15
N TRP A 335 -31.03 -34.76 -23.88
CA TRP A 335 -30.38 -33.88 -24.85
C TRP A 335 -29.38 -34.76 -25.60
N GLU A 336 -29.78 -35.11 -26.82
CA GLU A 336 -28.93 -35.82 -27.77
C GLU A 336 -27.76 -34.93 -28.19
N ARG A 337 -26.65 -35.62 -28.49
CA ARG A 337 -25.49 -35.09 -29.20
C ARG A 337 -25.92 -34.29 -30.42
N VAL A 338 -25.36 -33.10 -30.58
CA VAL A 338 -25.10 -32.53 -31.90
C VAL A 338 -23.59 -32.33 -32.02
N ALA A 339 -23.07 -32.85 -33.12
CA ALA A 339 -21.67 -32.89 -33.52
C ALA A 339 -21.08 -31.50 -33.79
#